data_AF-A0A355RZJ7-F1
#
_entry.id   AF-A0A355RZJ7-F1
#
_cell.length_a   1.000
_cell.length_b   1.000
_cell.length_c   1.000
_cell.angle_alpha   90.00
_cell.angle_beta   90.00
_cell.angle_gamma   90.00
#
_symmetry.space_group_name_H-M   'P 1'
#
loop_
_entity.id
_entity.type
_entity.pdbx_description
1 polymer ?
#
loop_
_entity_poly.entity_id
_entity_poly.type
_entity_poly.pdbx_seq_one_letter_code
_entity_poly.pdbx_strand_id
1 'polypeptide(L)'
;KVYLKNDTGVIAGVWFNQRYISKNFKIGTKYLFYGRVSKRLGERDIINPEYELMEDSSLGGIIPIYPSTQNLSQRVIRNALSEVLNSREIKFEESLPNGILKKYGLCNMHDAFYDIH
;
A
#
# COMPACT_ATOMS: atom_id res chain seq x y z
N LYS A 1 4.45 0.59 21.21
CA LYS A 1 5.81 0.52 20.62
C LYS A 1 6.14 -0.93 20.36
N VAL A 2 6.75 -1.26 19.23
CA VAL A 2 7.21 -2.60 18.85
C VAL A 2 8.62 -2.48 18.27
N TYR A 3 9.53 -3.38 18.60
CA TYR A 3 10.88 -3.38 18.02
C TYR A 3 10.92 -4.27 16.79
N LEU A 4 11.37 -3.71 15.67
CA LEU A 4 11.42 -4.34 14.37
C LEU A 4 12.89 -4.65 14.07
N LYS A 5 13.20 -5.91 13.77
CA LYS A 5 14.57 -6.36 13.50
C LYS A 5 14.68 -6.89 12.08
N ASN A 6 15.74 -6.49 11.40
CA ASN A 6 16.22 -7.13 10.17
C ASN A 6 17.72 -7.45 10.31
N ASP A 7 18.35 -7.90 9.21
CA ASP A 7 19.76 -8.29 9.20
C ASP A 7 20.72 -7.10 9.49
N THR A 8 20.26 -5.87 9.26
CA THR A 8 21.07 -4.65 9.40
C THR A 8 20.93 -3.96 10.76
N GLY A 9 19.91 -4.32 11.55
CA GLY A 9 19.71 -3.71 12.86
C GLY A 9 18.26 -3.73 13.35
N VAL A 10 17.98 -2.80 14.27
CA VAL A 10 16.69 -2.68 14.95
C VAL A 10 16.16 -1.25 14.84
N ILE A 11 14.86 -1.11 14.63
CA ILE A 11 14.14 0.17 14.65
C ILE A 11 12.84 0.05 15.45
N ALA A 12 12.43 1.11 16.11
CA ALA A 12 11.17 1.12 16.87
C ALA A 12 9.98 1.56 16.01
N GLY A 13 8.95 0.71 15.90
CA GLY A 13 7.62 1.12 15.44
C GLY A 13 6.83 1.75 16.58
N VAL A 14 6.38 3.00 16.41
CA VAL A 14 5.63 3.74 17.43
C VAL A 14 4.28 4.15 16.85
N TRP A 15 3.20 3.56 17.37
CA TRP A 15 1.84 3.97 17.02
C TRP A 15 1.22 4.77 18.16
N PHE A 16 0.87 6.03 17.88
CA PHE A 16 0.11 6.87 18.79
C PHE A 16 -1.38 6.53 18.69
N ASN A 17 -2.10 6.61 19.81
CA ASN A 17 -3.54 6.33 19.91
C ASN A 17 -4.00 4.92 19.49
N GLN A 18 -3.08 3.97 19.26
CA GLN A 18 -3.38 2.58 18.91
C GLN A 18 -2.79 1.61 19.94
N ARG A 19 -3.36 1.56 21.14
CA ARG A 19 -2.83 0.74 22.26
C ARG A 19 -2.86 -0.77 21.98
N TYR A 20 -3.72 -1.24 21.08
CA TYR A 20 -3.90 -2.65 20.75
C TYR A 20 -2.92 -3.16 19.67
N ILE A 21 -2.15 -2.27 19.03
CA ILE A 21 -1.37 -2.60 17.82
C ILE A 21 -0.39 -3.75 18.04
N SER A 22 0.19 -3.87 19.25
CA SER A 22 1.13 -4.93 19.57
C SER A 22 0.52 -6.33 19.47
N LYS A 23 -0.80 -6.46 19.69
CA LYS A 23 -1.52 -7.74 19.59
C LYS A 23 -1.64 -8.23 18.14
N ASN A 24 -1.47 -7.35 17.16
CA ASN A 24 -1.56 -7.69 15.75
C ASN A 24 -0.25 -8.29 15.20
N PHE A 25 0.84 -8.24 15.98
CA PHE A 25 2.14 -8.76 15.57
C PHE A 25 2.45 -10.09 16.28
N LYS A 26 2.88 -11.08 15.49
CA LYS A 26 3.36 -12.36 15.97
C LYS A 26 4.89 -12.39 15.89
N ILE A 27 5.54 -12.77 16.99
CA ILE A 27 7.00 -12.92 17.03
C ILE A 27 7.43 -13.98 16.01
N GLY A 28 8.52 -13.71 15.28
CA GLY A 28 9.05 -14.60 14.25
C GLY A 28 8.34 -14.50 12.89
N THR A 29 7.24 -13.75 12.79
CA THR A 29 6.57 -13.48 11.51
C THR A 29 7.21 -12.27 10.83
N LYS A 30 7.37 -12.35 9.50
CA LYS A 30 7.90 -11.24 8.70
C LYS A 30 6.77 -10.31 8.28
N TYR A 31 7.02 -9.02 8.46
CA TYR A 31 6.11 -7.95 8.08
C TYR A 31 6.86 -6.91 7.27
N LEU A 32 6.17 -6.27 6.34
CA LEU A 32 6.61 -5.05 5.69
C LEU A 32 6.10 -3.86 6.50
N PHE A 33 6.97 -2.87 6.69
CA PHE A 33 6.63 -1.61 7.35
C PHE A 33 6.99 -0.45 6.44
N TYR A 34 6.05 0.46 6.26
CA TYR A 34 6.25 1.68 5.49
C TYR A 34 5.91 2.90 6.34
N GLY A 35 6.79 3.90 6.31
CA GLY A 35 6.57 5.14 7.02
C GLY A 35 7.81 6.01 7.12
N ARG A 36 7.62 7.21 7.66
CA ARG A 36 8.70 8.17 7.83
C ARG A 36 9.61 7.75 9.00
N VAL A 37 10.86 7.48 8.67
CA VAL A 37 11.92 7.26 9.66
C VAL A 37 12.27 8.59 10.35
N SER A 38 12.34 8.56 11.66
CA SER A 38 12.76 9.64 12.54
C SER A 38 13.88 9.17 13.46
N LYS A 39 14.59 10.13 14.06
CA LYS A 39 15.60 9.89 15.08
C LYS A 39 15.34 10.82 16.25
N ARG A 40 15.04 10.27 17.42
CA ARG A 40 14.77 11.02 18.65
C ARG A 40 15.55 10.43 19.80
N LEU A 41 16.24 11.27 20.58
CA LEU A 41 17.02 10.87 21.75
C LEU A 41 18.01 9.72 21.49
N GLY A 42 18.59 9.68 20.29
CA GLY A 42 19.54 8.65 19.88
C GLY A 42 18.90 7.37 19.30
N GLU A 43 17.59 7.19 19.44
CA GLU A 43 16.86 6.03 18.91
C GLU A 43 16.25 6.34 17.54
N ARG A 44 16.29 5.37 16.61
CA ARG A 44 15.56 5.44 15.34
C ARG A 44 14.17 4.88 15.53
N ASP A 45 13.16 5.60 15.05
CA ASP A 45 11.77 5.19 15.12
C ASP A 45 11.02 5.46 13.81
N ILE A 46 9.93 4.73 13.61
CA ILE A 46 8.94 5.00 12.56
C ILE A 46 7.62 5.31 13.27
N ILE A 47 7.04 6.47 12.96
CA ILE A 47 5.82 6.96 13.60
C ILE A 47 4.61 6.54 12.77
N ASN A 48 3.64 5.91 13.43
CA ASN A 48 2.41 5.38 12.83
C ASN A 48 2.67 4.66 11.49
N PRO A 49 3.64 3.72 11.40
CA PRO A 49 3.90 3.05 10.15
C PRO A 49 2.69 2.23 9.71
N GLU A 50 2.43 2.21 8.40
CA GLU A 50 1.61 1.20 7.77
C GLU A 50 2.37 -0.13 7.78
N TYR A 51 1.65 -1.24 7.91
CA TYR A 51 2.27 -2.57 7.94
C TYR A 51 1.38 -3.63 7.31
N GLU A 52 2.03 -4.62 6.70
CA GLU A 52 1.38 -5.81 6.13
C GLU A 52 2.21 -7.07 6.38
N LEU A 53 1.55 -8.22 6.36
CA LEU A 53 2.25 -9.51 6.36
C LEU A 53 3.04 -9.63 5.05
N MET A 54 4.28 -10.13 5.14
CA MET A 54 5.14 -10.21 3.96
C MET A 54 4.57 -11.16 2.88
N GLU A 55 3.78 -12.16 3.28
CA GLU A 55 3.11 -13.11 2.38
C GLU A 55 1.93 -12.48 1.61
N ASP A 56 1.27 -11.48 2.19
CA ASP A 56 0.10 -10.78 1.62
C ASP A 56 0.48 -9.39 1.05
N SER A 57 1.77 -9.17 0.77
CA SER A 57 2.36 -7.86 0.53
C SER A 57 1.75 -7.12 -0.68
N SER A 58 0.82 -6.20 -0.42
CA SER A 58 0.43 -5.13 -1.35
C SER A 58 1.29 -3.87 -1.19
N LEU A 59 2.08 -3.80 -0.10
CA LEU A 59 3.06 -2.74 0.13
C LEU A 59 4.27 -2.76 -0.81
N GLY A 60 4.41 -3.78 -1.66
CA GLY A 60 5.47 -3.88 -2.66
C GLY A 60 5.02 -3.31 -4.01
N GLY A 61 5.41 -2.08 -4.34
CA GLY A 61 5.11 -1.47 -5.64
C GLY A 61 4.74 0.01 -5.57
N ILE A 62 4.13 0.50 -6.64
CA ILE A 62 3.49 1.82 -6.66
C ILE A 62 2.10 1.64 -6.05
N ILE A 63 1.79 2.40 -5.00
CA ILE A 63 0.53 2.29 -4.27
C ILE A 63 -0.24 3.60 -4.44
N PRO A 64 -1.50 3.56 -4.90
CA PRO A 64 -2.28 4.78 -5.06
C PRO A 64 -2.62 5.42 -3.71
N ILE A 65 -2.65 6.75 -3.71
CA ILE A 65 -3.12 7.55 -2.59
C ILE A 65 -4.38 8.28 -3.05
N TYR A 66 -5.51 7.94 -2.43
CA TYR A 66 -6.81 8.51 -2.77
C TYR A 66 -7.17 9.65 -1.83
N PRO A 67 -7.95 10.66 -2.28
CA PRO A 67 -8.58 11.60 -1.35
C PRO A 67 -9.47 10.83 -0.36
N SER A 68 -9.18 10.96 0.93
CA SER A 68 -9.94 10.29 2.00
C SER A 68 -10.71 11.30 2.85
N THR A 69 -11.93 10.94 3.24
CA THR A 69 -12.68 11.64 4.30
C THR A 69 -12.25 11.10 5.68
N GLN A 70 -12.52 11.84 6.77
CA GLN A 70 -12.05 11.49 8.13
C GLN A 70 -12.35 10.05 8.57
N ASN A 71 -13.40 9.42 8.01
CA ASN A 71 -13.85 8.09 8.40
C ASN A 71 -13.43 6.97 7.43
N LEU A 72 -12.74 7.28 6.33
CA LEU A 72 -12.31 6.30 5.34
C LEU A 72 -10.79 6.22 5.28
N SER A 73 -10.23 5.13 5.81
CA SER A 73 -8.79 4.89 5.68
C SER A 73 -8.41 4.57 4.23
N GLN A 74 -7.19 4.89 3.83
CA GLN A 74 -6.64 4.51 2.52
C GLN A 74 -6.78 3.02 2.24
N ARG A 75 -6.54 2.17 3.26
CA ARG A 75 -6.70 0.71 3.16
C ARG A 75 -8.12 0.29 2.77
N VAL A 76 -9.14 0.93 3.34
CA VAL A 76 -10.54 0.61 3.01
C VAL A 76 -10.85 0.98 1.55
N ILE A 77 -10.42 2.17 1.11
CA ILE A 77 -10.62 2.61 -0.27
C ILE A 77 -9.90 1.69 -1.25
N ARG A 78 -8.63 1.36 -0.99
CA ARG A 78 -7.84 0.45 -1.81
C ARG A 78 -8.46 -0.93 -1.90
N ASN A 79 -8.94 -1.49 -0.78
CA ASN A 79 -9.59 -2.80 -0.79
C ASN A 79 -10.87 -2.81 -1.64
N ALA A 80 -11.72 -1.79 -1.48
CA ALA A 80 -12.95 -1.67 -2.27
C ALA A 80 -12.65 -1.52 -3.77
N LEU A 81 -11.67 -0.68 -4.14
CA LEU A 81 -11.26 -0.54 -5.54
C LEU A 81 -10.65 -1.83 -6.08
N SER A 82 -9.80 -2.50 -5.30
CA SER A 82 -9.21 -3.78 -5.72
C SER A 82 -10.29 -4.84 -5.98
N GLU A 83 -11.31 -4.91 -5.13
CA GLU A 83 -12.44 -5.83 -5.32
C GLU A 83 -13.20 -5.53 -6.62
N VAL A 84 -13.52 -4.26 -6.85
CA VAL A 84 -14.22 -3.82 -8.07
C VAL A 84 -13.37 -4.06 -9.32
N LEU A 85 -12.09 -3.72 -9.31
CA LEU A 85 -11.18 -3.94 -10.42
C LEU A 85 -11.03 -5.45 -10.69
N ASN A 86 -10.75 -6.25 -9.66
CA ASN A 86 -10.57 -7.69 -9.82
C ASN A 86 -11.79 -8.42 -10.39
N SER A 87 -13.01 -7.89 -10.19
CA SER A 87 -14.23 -8.44 -10.80
C SER A 87 -14.21 -8.42 -12.34
N ARG A 88 -13.43 -7.51 -12.94
CA ARG A 88 -13.42 -7.22 -14.38
C ARG A 88 -14.79 -6.94 -15.00
N GLU A 89 -15.75 -6.51 -14.18
CA GLU A 89 -17.10 -6.20 -14.64
C GLU A 89 -17.18 -4.84 -15.34
N ILE A 90 -16.23 -3.93 -15.08
CA ILE A 90 -16.19 -2.62 -15.70
C ILE A 90 -15.64 -2.75 -17.13
N LYS A 91 -16.48 -2.44 -18.10
CA LYS A 91 -16.10 -2.36 -19.52
C LYS A 91 -15.75 -0.94 -19.90
N PHE A 92 -14.55 -0.75 -20.41
CA PHE A 92 -14.11 0.51 -20.98
C PHE A 92 -14.12 0.40 -22.50
N GLU A 93 -14.81 1.32 -23.16
CA GLU A 93 -14.70 1.45 -24.62
C GLU A 93 -13.39 2.14 -24.97
N GLU A 94 -12.73 1.64 -26.00
CA GLU A 94 -11.50 2.25 -26.49
C GLU A 94 -11.83 3.56 -27.21
N SER A 95 -11.22 4.65 -26.74
CA SER A 95 -11.43 6.00 -27.28
C SER A 95 -10.53 6.29 -28.49
N LEU A 96 -9.40 5.57 -28.62
CA LEU A 96 -8.42 5.77 -29.68
C LEU A 96 -8.54 4.72 -30.79
N PRO A 97 -8.42 5.10 -32.07
CA PRO A 97 -8.31 4.13 -33.15
C PRO A 97 -7.12 3.18 -32.95
N ASN A 98 -7.31 1.89 -33.28
CA ASN A 98 -6.27 0.86 -33.18
C ASN A 98 -4.94 1.23 -33.88
N GLY A 99 -4.99 2.04 -34.94
CA GLY A 99 -3.79 2.55 -35.61
C GLY A 99 -2.94 3.46 -34.73
N ILE A 100 -3.56 4.29 -33.87
CA ILE A 100 -2.85 5.16 -32.94
C ILE A 100 -2.21 4.33 -31.83
N LEU A 101 -2.95 3.40 -31.23
CA LEU A 101 -2.42 2.51 -30.19
C LEU A 101 -1.16 1.77 -30.67
N LYS A 102 -1.23 1.15 -31.85
CA LYS A 102 -0.08 0.42 -32.42
C LYS A 102 1.09 1.33 -32.79
N LYS A 103 0.82 2.50 -33.36
CA LYS A 103 1.86 3.45 -33.78
C LYS A 103 2.70 3.94 -32.59
N TYR A 104 2.06 4.14 -31.44
CA TYR A 104 2.72 4.69 -30.25
C TYR A 104 2.98 3.65 -29.16
N GLY A 105 2.62 2.38 -29.37
CA GLY A 105 2.81 1.31 -28.38
C GLY A 105 2.01 1.51 -27.09
N LEU A 106 0.82 2.12 -27.18
CA LEU A 106 -0.03 2.40 -26.03
C LEU A 106 -0.79 1.15 -25.59
N CYS A 107 -0.97 0.99 -24.27
CA CYS A 107 -1.93 0.03 -23.74
C CYS A 107 -3.36 0.46 -24.10
N ASN A 108 -4.29 -0.50 -24.09
CA ASN A 108 -5.70 -0.21 -24.30
C ASN A 108 -6.30 0.48 -23.06
N MET A 109 -7.44 1.14 -23.25
CA MET A 109 -8.14 1.88 -22.19
C MET A 109 -8.43 1.04 -20.94
N HIS A 110 -8.74 -0.25 -21.13
CA HIS A 110 -9.00 -1.16 -20.02
C HIS A 110 -7.72 -1.33 -19.19
N ASP A 111 -6.61 -1.78 -19.77
CA ASP A 111 -5.36 -1.99 -19.04
C ASP A 111 -4.84 -0.68 -18.42
N ALA A 112 -4.93 0.44 -19.15
CA ALA A 112 -4.54 1.76 -18.65
C ALA A 112 -5.30 2.16 -17.38
N PHE A 113 -6.61 1.89 -17.32
CA PHE A 113 -7.40 2.22 -16.14
C PHE A 113 -7.02 1.38 -14.92
N TYR A 114 -6.67 0.10 -15.14
CA TYR A 114 -6.29 -0.80 -14.05
C TYR A 114 -4.89 -0.46 -13.54
N ASP A 115 -3.93 -0.17 -14.42
CA ASP A 115 -2.54 0.04 -14.02
C ASP A 115 -2.32 1.35 -13.22
N ILE A 116 -3.24 2.32 -13.31
CA ILE A 116 -3.17 3.56 -12.51
C ILE A 116 -3.82 3.44 -11.12
N HIS A 117 -4.48 2.32 -10.82
CA HIS A 117 -5.16 2.03 -9.54
C HIS A 117 -4.53 0.79 -8.86
#